data_AF-A0A817ETL7-F1
#
_entry.id   AF-A0A817ETL7-F1
#
_cell.length_a   1.000
_cell.length_b   1.000
_cell.length_c   1.000
_cell.angle_alpha   90.00
_cell.angle_beta   90.00
_cell.angle_gamma   90.00
#
_symmetry.space_group_name_H-M   'P 1'
#
loop_
_entity.id
_entity.type
_entity.pdbx_description
1 polymer ?
#
loop_
_entity_poly.entity_id
_entity_poly.type
_entity_poly.pdbx_seq_one_letter_code
_entity_poly.pdbx_strand_id
1 'polypeptide(L)'
;MTSDGNMNSVVYGAVVPDGDWRWIIVFASFMIHFIIHGITYSMGALFLRPMMHGLNKSRGSVATIFGILKATILATGPIAAIFTNTCGCRQVTTIGTCLAAAGFLASCFWTNLWFYYLTIGIIGGIGFGLIYLPAIVSVSFYFESKRSFAMGIAVWGSGWGTLVFRTTMSYIINAPLWFGYERVLLLEAVVIFICVLFAALMIPLSQEPSERSRTERKTREKAKQRGLKTGTTTNQNNEQQSELLPTNQERFEI
;
A
#
# COMPACT_ATOMS: atom_id res chain seq x y z
N MET A 1 36.29 14.17 25.79
CA MET A 1 34.84 14.43 25.68
C MET A 1 34.48 14.28 24.20
N THR A 2 34.54 13.09 23.63
CA THR A 2 33.51 12.03 23.53
C THR A 2 32.19 12.50 22.90
N SER A 3 31.89 11.87 21.75
CA SER A 3 30.57 11.63 21.18
C SER A 3 30.09 12.52 20.03
N ASP A 4 30.93 12.71 19.01
CA ASP A 4 30.39 12.78 17.64
C ASP A 4 30.21 11.35 17.15
N GLY A 5 29.19 10.72 17.73
CA GLY A 5 28.67 9.44 17.30
C GLY A 5 28.21 9.60 15.86
N ASN A 6 29.04 9.08 14.96
CA ASN A 6 28.70 8.70 13.60
C ASN A 6 27.48 7.75 13.64
N MET A 7 26.30 8.32 13.89
CA MET A 7 25.00 7.70 13.71
C MET A 7 24.72 7.69 12.21
N ASN A 8 25.53 6.90 11.51
CA ASN A 8 25.01 6.10 10.42
C ASN A 8 23.88 5.28 11.06
N SER A 9 22.66 5.78 11.01
CA SER A 9 21.45 5.03 11.35
C SER A 9 21.33 3.92 10.32
N VAL A 10 22.12 2.85 10.52
CA VAL A 10 22.06 1.62 9.74
C VAL A 10 20.79 0.91 10.20
N VAL A 11 19.68 1.24 9.57
CA VAL A 11 18.42 0.55 9.80
C VAL A 11 17.90 0.14 8.43
N TYR A 12 18.13 -1.15 8.12
CA TYR A 12 17.73 -1.89 6.91
C TYR A 12 18.44 -1.53 5.62
N GLY A 13 19.63 -2.13 5.38
CA GLY A 13 20.12 -2.69 4.10
C GLY A 13 19.98 -1.92 2.76
N ALA A 14 19.42 -0.72 2.75
CA ALA A 14 19.42 0.20 1.66
C ALA A 14 20.61 1.11 1.93
N VAL A 15 21.61 1.03 1.05
CA VAL A 15 22.55 2.13 0.89
C VAL A 15 21.68 3.32 0.46
N VAL A 16 21.21 4.12 1.41
CA VAL A 16 20.65 5.43 1.11
C VAL A 16 21.81 6.14 0.43
N PRO A 17 21.71 6.48 -0.86
CA PRO A 17 22.78 7.21 -1.52
C PRO A 17 23.09 8.44 -0.65
N ASP A 18 24.36 8.67 -0.35
CA ASP A 18 24.79 9.77 0.53
C ASP A 18 24.13 11.08 0.06
N GLY A 19 23.20 11.63 0.86
CA GLY A 19 22.49 12.87 0.56
C GLY A 19 20.99 12.92 0.90
N ASP A 20 20.40 14.08 0.65
CA ASP A 20 19.00 14.48 0.89
C ASP A 20 17.93 13.69 0.08
N TRP A 21 18.25 12.49 -0.42
CA TRP A 21 17.37 11.66 -1.27
C TRP A 21 16.02 11.33 -0.61
N ARG A 22 15.98 11.30 0.72
CA ARG A 22 14.76 11.19 1.53
C ARG A 22 13.71 12.25 1.21
N TRP A 23 14.11 13.46 0.81
CA TRP A 23 13.19 14.51 0.36
C TRP A 23 12.62 14.26 -1.04
N ILE A 24 13.38 13.61 -1.93
CA ILE A 24 12.89 13.20 -3.25
C ILE A 24 11.76 12.17 -3.09
N ILE A 25 11.87 11.28 -2.11
CA ILE A 25 10.83 10.28 -1.81
C ILE A 25 9.57 10.96 -1.25
N VAL A 26 9.73 11.97 -0.38
CA VAL A 26 8.62 12.80 0.09
C VAL A 26 7.93 13.51 -1.09
N PHE A 27 8.71 14.07 -2.01
CA PHE A 27 8.18 14.71 -3.21
C PHE A 27 7.45 13.73 -4.14
N ALA A 28 8.01 12.54 -4.39
CA ALA A 28 7.37 11.50 -5.17
C ALA A 28 6.04 11.06 -4.54
N SER A 29 6.02 10.85 -3.21
CA SER A 29 4.80 10.52 -2.48
C SER A 29 3.78 11.68 -2.53
N PHE A 30 4.23 12.92 -2.41
CA PHE A 30 3.41 14.12 -2.56
C PHE A 30 2.73 14.17 -3.94
N MET A 31 3.48 13.95 -5.02
CA MET A 31 2.96 13.93 -6.39
C MET A 31 1.95 12.80 -6.61
N ILE A 32 2.21 11.62 -6.05
CA ILE A 32 1.28 10.49 -6.12
C ILE A 32 -0.04 10.81 -5.40
N HIS A 33 0.02 11.35 -4.18
CA HIS A 33 -1.18 11.76 -3.45
C HIS A 33 -1.91 12.89 -4.16
N PHE A 34 -1.17 13.84 -4.73
CA PHE A 34 -1.71 14.93 -5.55
C PHE A 34 -2.54 14.40 -6.71
N ILE A 35 -2.02 13.43 -7.47
CA ILE A 35 -2.72 12.86 -8.63
C ILE A 35 -3.90 11.99 -8.20
N ILE A 36 -3.70 11.02 -7.29
CA ILE A 36 -4.76 10.09 -6.89
C ILE A 36 -5.94 10.83 -6.27
N HIS A 37 -5.68 11.68 -5.27
CA HIS A 37 -6.75 12.39 -4.59
C HIS A 37 -7.33 13.49 -5.47
N GLY A 38 -6.50 14.16 -6.28
CA GLY A 38 -6.93 15.16 -7.25
C GLY A 38 -7.98 14.59 -8.21
N ILE A 39 -7.68 13.44 -8.84
CA ILE A 39 -8.62 12.74 -9.71
C ILE A 39 -9.86 12.31 -8.92
N THR A 40 -9.67 11.54 -7.84
CA THR A 40 -10.80 10.93 -7.14
C THR A 40 -11.80 11.95 -6.59
N TYR A 41 -11.34 13.12 -6.10
CA TYR A 41 -12.23 14.16 -5.58
C TYR A 41 -12.75 15.12 -6.66
N SER A 42 -12.00 15.31 -7.75
CA SER A 42 -12.47 16.09 -8.91
C SER A 42 -13.62 15.38 -9.62
N MET A 43 -13.49 14.07 -9.83
CA MET A 43 -14.47 13.25 -10.55
C MET A 43 -15.88 13.33 -9.96
N GLY A 44 -16.01 13.16 -8.63
CA GLY A 44 -17.32 13.15 -7.96
C GLY A 44 -18.10 14.45 -8.09
N ALA A 45 -17.43 15.60 -8.28
CA ALA A 45 -18.07 16.90 -8.41
C ALA A 45 -18.30 17.31 -9.86
N LEU A 46 -17.33 17.06 -10.75
CA LEU A 46 -17.33 17.61 -12.12
C LEU A 46 -17.87 16.63 -13.17
N PHE A 47 -17.65 15.32 -13.01
CA PHE A 47 -18.08 14.32 -14.00
C PHE A 47 -19.51 13.85 -13.82
N LEU A 48 -20.12 14.14 -12.66
CA LEU A 48 -21.46 13.70 -12.35
C LEU A 48 -22.50 14.22 -13.36
N ARG A 49 -22.44 15.52 -13.71
CA ARG A 49 -23.40 16.11 -14.68
C ARG A 49 -23.15 15.61 -16.12
N PRO A 50 -21.92 15.63 -16.67
CA PRO A 50 -21.66 15.11 -18.01
C PRO A 50 -22.02 13.63 -18.18
N MET A 51 -21.68 12.76 -17.22
CA MET A 51 -22.03 11.34 -17.29
C MET A 51 -23.52 11.09 -17.14
N MET A 52 -24.24 11.87 -16.33
CA MET A 52 -25.70 11.77 -16.24
C MET A 52 -26.36 12.05 -17.60
N HIS A 53 -25.94 13.11 -18.28
CA HIS A 53 -26.47 13.47 -19.60
C HIS A 53 -26.05 12.46 -20.67
N GLY A 54 -24.78 12.03 -20.68
CA GLY A 54 -24.25 11.09 -21.66
C GLY A 54 -24.83 9.67 -21.54
N LEU A 55 -25.06 9.20 -20.32
CA LEU A 55 -25.61 7.85 -20.08
C LEU A 55 -27.13 7.82 -19.94
N ASN A 56 -27.78 8.99 -19.87
CA ASN A 56 -29.21 9.14 -19.57
C ASN A 56 -29.63 8.36 -18.31
N LYS A 57 -28.84 8.51 -17.23
CA LYS A 57 -29.04 7.82 -15.94
C LYS A 57 -29.23 8.82 -14.80
N SER A 58 -29.85 8.33 -13.72
CA SER A 58 -30.08 9.13 -12.52
C SER A 58 -28.75 9.53 -11.85
N ARG A 59 -28.77 10.65 -11.14
CA ARG A 59 -27.62 11.12 -10.35
C ARG A 59 -27.11 10.07 -9.36
N GLY A 60 -28.03 9.35 -8.72
CA GLY A 60 -27.70 8.30 -7.76
C GLY A 60 -26.86 7.20 -8.39
N SER A 61 -27.31 6.68 -9.54
CA SER A 61 -26.60 5.62 -10.26
C SER A 61 -25.17 6.01 -10.66
N VAL A 62 -24.98 7.23 -11.18
CA VAL A 62 -23.63 7.71 -11.55
C VAL A 62 -22.78 7.97 -10.31
N ALA A 63 -23.35 8.53 -9.24
CA ALA A 63 -22.63 8.77 -7.98
C ALA A 63 -22.15 7.46 -7.34
N THR A 64 -22.89 6.37 -7.51
CA THR A 64 -22.49 5.03 -7.04
C THR A 64 -21.16 4.58 -7.62
N ILE A 65 -20.79 4.99 -8.84
CA ILE A 65 -19.48 4.66 -9.45
C ILE A 65 -18.35 5.17 -8.54
N PHE A 66 -18.43 6.44 -8.13
CA PHE A 66 -17.42 7.08 -7.29
C PHE A 66 -17.46 6.56 -5.84
N GLY A 67 -18.65 6.16 -5.37
CA GLY A 67 -18.82 5.46 -4.09
C GLY A 67 -18.10 4.11 -4.08
N ILE A 68 -18.28 3.30 -5.12
CA ILE A 68 -17.59 2.01 -5.29
C ILE A 68 -16.08 2.22 -5.41
N LEU A 69 -15.64 3.22 -6.18
CA LEU A 69 -14.23 3.59 -6.30
C LEU A 69 -13.61 3.89 -4.94
N LYS A 70 -14.24 4.75 -4.13
CA LYS A 70 -13.75 5.04 -2.77
C LYS A 70 -13.78 3.82 -1.86
N ALA A 71 -14.86 3.02 -1.91
CA ALA A 71 -14.99 1.83 -1.09
C ALA A 71 -13.89 0.80 -1.40
N THR A 72 -13.59 0.57 -2.68
CA THR A 72 -12.56 -0.38 -3.11
C THR A 72 -11.16 0.12 -2.82
N ILE A 73 -10.86 1.42 -2.92
CA ILE A 73 -9.58 1.99 -2.46
C ILE A 73 -9.34 1.63 -0.98
N LEU A 74 -10.33 1.83 -0.12
CA LEU A 74 -10.22 1.52 1.30
C LEU A 74 -10.14 0.01 1.55
N ALA A 75 -10.98 -0.78 0.87
CA ALA A 75 -11.00 -2.24 1.01
C ALA A 75 -9.68 -2.90 0.55
N THR A 76 -8.97 -2.28 -0.40
CA THR A 76 -7.69 -2.77 -0.90
C THR A 76 -6.54 -2.53 0.10
N GLY A 77 -6.74 -1.75 1.16
CA GLY A 77 -5.70 -1.42 2.15
C GLY A 77 -4.93 -2.63 2.71
N PRO A 78 -5.60 -3.67 3.27
CA PRO A 78 -4.92 -4.85 3.79
C PRO A 78 -4.16 -5.63 2.71
N ILE A 79 -4.74 -5.76 1.52
CA ILE A 79 -4.14 -6.45 0.39
C ILE A 79 -2.88 -5.70 -0.03
N ALA A 80 -2.98 -4.38 -0.21
CA ALA A 80 -1.85 -3.52 -0.51
C ALA A 80 -0.74 -3.65 0.54
N ALA A 81 -1.08 -3.81 1.82
CA ALA A 81 -0.08 -3.97 2.89
C ALA A 81 0.70 -5.28 2.75
N ILE A 82 0.01 -6.38 2.47
CA ILE A 82 0.63 -7.70 2.24
C ILE A 82 1.57 -7.62 1.03
N PHE A 83 1.08 -7.11 -0.10
CA PHE A 83 1.86 -6.99 -1.33
C PHE A 83 3.06 -6.05 -1.15
N THR A 84 2.88 -4.93 -0.45
CA THR A 84 3.98 -3.98 -0.16
C THR A 84 5.07 -4.64 0.68
N ASN A 85 4.69 -5.56 1.57
CA ASN A 85 5.62 -6.27 2.44
C ASN A 85 6.30 -7.49 1.79
N THR A 86 5.83 -7.94 0.62
CA THR A 86 6.41 -9.10 -0.10
C THR A 86 7.14 -8.69 -1.38
N CYS A 87 6.59 -7.76 -2.15
CA CYS A 87 7.13 -7.29 -3.44
C CYS A 87 7.83 -5.92 -3.33
N GLY A 88 7.79 -5.29 -2.15
CA GLY A 88 8.31 -3.94 -1.94
C GLY A 88 7.43 -2.84 -2.53
N CYS A 89 7.71 -1.59 -2.15
CA CYS A 89 6.86 -0.45 -2.53
C CYS A 89 6.85 -0.20 -4.05
N ARG A 90 8.02 -0.24 -4.70
CA ARG A 90 8.18 0.12 -6.12
C ARG A 90 7.34 -0.75 -7.06
N GLN A 91 7.40 -2.07 -6.90
CA GLN A 91 6.69 -3.00 -7.78
C GLN A 91 5.18 -2.87 -7.60
N VAL A 92 4.72 -2.77 -6.36
CA VAL A 92 3.29 -2.66 -6.04
C VAL A 92 2.70 -1.36 -6.58
N THR A 93 3.39 -0.23 -6.40
CA THR A 93 2.96 1.07 -6.97
C THR A 93 2.95 1.03 -8.49
N THR A 94 3.93 0.38 -9.13
CA THR A 94 3.97 0.26 -10.60
C THR A 94 2.80 -0.58 -11.12
N ILE A 95 2.55 -1.75 -10.52
CA ILE A 95 1.44 -2.64 -10.88
C ILE A 95 0.10 -1.93 -10.66
N GLY A 96 -0.07 -1.27 -9.51
CA GLY A 96 -1.28 -0.50 -9.18
C GLY A 96 -1.53 0.63 -10.17
N THR A 97 -0.47 1.33 -10.60
CA THR A 97 -0.57 2.41 -11.59
C THR A 97 -0.98 1.89 -12.96
N CYS A 98 -0.35 0.82 -13.44
CA CYS A 98 -0.73 0.18 -14.70
C CYS A 98 -2.18 -0.31 -14.65
N LEU A 99 -2.61 -0.91 -13.53
CA LEU A 99 -3.97 -1.39 -13.34
C LEU A 99 -5.00 -0.25 -13.34
N ALA A 100 -4.71 0.84 -12.62
CA ALA A 100 -5.56 2.02 -12.58
C ALA A 100 -5.65 2.69 -13.97
N ALA A 101 -4.51 2.90 -14.63
CA ALA A 101 -4.47 3.48 -15.98
C ALA A 101 -5.24 2.60 -16.99
N ALA A 102 -5.08 1.28 -16.91
CA ALA A 102 -5.83 0.35 -17.76
C ALA A 102 -7.33 0.39 -17.49
N GLY A 103 -7.76 0.50 -16.22
CA GLY A 103 -9.17 0.65 -15.86
C GLY A 103 -9.79 1.93 -16.44
N PHE A 104 -9.11 3.06 -16.30
CA PHE A 104 -9.57 4.33 -16.85
C PHE A 104 -9.54 4.34 -18.40
N LEU A 105 -8.50 3.78 -19.01
CA LEU A 105 -8.40 3.65 -20.46
C LEU A 105 -9.50 2.74 -21.03
N ALA A 106 -9.77 1.61 -20.37
CA ALA A 106 -10.85 0.70 -20.76
C ALA A 106 -12.21 1.41 -20.75
N SER A 107 -12.46 2.26 -19.75
CA SER A 107 -13.70 3.02 -19.59
C SER A 107 -14.02 3.97 -20.75
N CYS A 108 -13.03 4.28 -21.60
CA CYS A 108 -13.21 5.12 -22.79
C CYS A 108 -13.83 4.36 -23.97
N PHE A 109 -13.79 3.02 -24.00
CA PHE A 109 -14.25 2.24 -25.14
C PHE A 109 -15.73 1.85 -25.07
N TRP A 110 -16.33 1.84 -23.88
CA TRP A 110 -17.69 1.34 -23.66
C TRP A 110 -18.52 2.31 -22.83
N THR A 111 -19.63 2.78 -23.41
CA THR A 111 -20.59 3.70 -22.78
C THR A 111 -21.70 2.94 -22.04
N ASN A 112 -21.33 2.08 -21.09
CA ASN A 112 -22.29 1.34 -20.27
C ASN A 112 -22.04 1.57 -18.78
N LEU A 113 -23.10 1.91 -18.04
CA LEU A 113 -23.04 2.15 -16.59
C LEU A 113 -22.41 0.97 -15.82
N TRP A 114 -22.79 -0.27 -16.16
CA TRP A 114 -22.21 -1.46 -15.53
C TRP A 114 -20.72 -1.60 -15.78
N PHE A 115 -20.29 -1.21 -16.98
CA PHE A 115 -18.89 -1.21 -17.35
C PHE A 115 -18.10 -0.17 -16.55
N TYR A 116 -18.67 1.00 -16.26
CA TYR A 116 -18.04 2.00 -15.38
C TYR A 116 -17.94 1.55 -13.92
N TYR A 117 -18.91 0.81 -13.40
CA TYR A 117 -18.78 0.21 -12.06
C TYR A 117 -17.60 -0.74 -11.97
N LEU A 118 -17.37 -1.56 -13.01
CA LEU A 118 -16.27 -2.51 -13.03
C LEU A 118 -14.92 -1.82 -13.26
N THR A 119 -14.84 -0.97 -14.28
CA THR A 119 -13.57 -0.37 -14.73
C THR A 119 -13.10 0.75 -13.80
N ILE A 120 -13.88 1.83 -13.66
CA ILE A 120 -13.51 2.95 -12.79
C ILE A 120 -13.69 2.55 -11.34
N GLY A 121 -14.84 1.96 -10.99
CA GLY A 121 -15.16 1.59 -9.61
C GLY A 121 -14.19 0.54 -9.05
N ILE A 122 -14.22 -0.68 -9.58
CA ILE A 122 -13.49 -1.80 -9.00
C ILE A 122 -12.01 -1.81 -9.43
N ILE A 123 -11.74 -1.87 -10.74
CA ILE A 123 -10.36 -2.01 -11.25
C ILE A 123 -9.54 -0.76 -10.92
N GLY A 124 -10.10 0.43 -11.18
CA GLY A 124 -9.49 1.71 -10.85
C GLY A 124 -9.29 1.88 -9.34
N GLY A 125 -10.27 1.47 -8.53
CA GLY A 125 -10.19 1.58 -7.08
C GLY A 125 -9.15 0.65 -6.44
N ILE A 126 -9.06 -0.60 -6.92
CA ILE A 126 -7.99 -1.53 -6.52
C ILE A 126 -6.64 -0.96 -6.92
N GLY A 127 -6.50 -0.46 -8.16
CA GLY A 127 -5.28 0.19 -8.63
C GLY A 127 -4.86 1.35 -7.72
N PHE A 128 -5.75 2.30 -7.44
CA PHE A 128 -5.48 3.42 -6.54
C PHE A 128 -5.16 3.00 -5.11
N GLY A 129 -5.81 1.96 -4.58
CA GLY A 129 -5.46 1.40 -3.26
C GLY A 129 -4.03 0.84 -3.21
N LEU A 130 -3.60 0.15 -4.27
CA LEU A 130 -2.24 -0.37 -4.42
C LEU A 130 -1.18 0.72 -4.61
N ILE A 131 -1.56 1.92 -5.06
CA ILE A 131 -0.62 3.06 -5.20
C ILE A 131 -0.56 3.88 -3.90
N TYR A 132 -1.70 4.10 -3.25
CA TYR A 132 -1.83 4.93 -2.05
C TYR A 132 -1.01 4.40 -0.88
N LEU A 133 -1.15 3.11 -0.56
CA LEU A 133 -0.52 2.57 0.64
C LEU A 133 1.02 2.58 0.56
N PRO A 134 1.68 2.06 -0.51
CA PRO A 134 3.13 2.12 -0.60
C PRO A 134 3.69 3.54 -0.63
N ALA A 135 2.94 4.52 -1.15
CA ALA A 135 3.36 5.92 -1.15
C ALA A 135 3.46 6.50 0.27
N ILE A 136 2.55 6.15 1.17
CA ILE A 136 2.62 6.57 2.59
C ILE A 136 3.69 5.78 3.33
N VAL A 137 3.72 4.47 3.11
CA VAL A 137 4.60 3.54 3.83
C VAL A 137 6.07 3.83 3.49
N SER A 138 6.39 4.13 2.23
CA SER A 138 7.73 4.51 1.81
C SER A 138 8.26 5.70 2.61
N VAL A 139 7.53 6.83 2.68
CA VAL A 139 7.96 8.02 3.44
C VAL A 139 8.17 7.70 4.92
N SER A 140 7.28 6.89 5.48
CA SER A 140 7.34 6.44 6.88
C SER A 140 8.62 5.70 7.23
N PHE A 141 9.20 4.95 6.28
CA PHE A 141 10.44 4.20 6.52
C PHE A 141 11.71 5.07 6.48
N TYR A 142 11.71 6.19 5.76
CA TYR A 142 12.91 7.04 5.60
C TYR A 142 13.09 8.10 6.70
N PHE A 143 12.05 8.35 7.52
CA PHE A 143 12.09 9.33 8.62
C PHE A 143 11.70 8.68 9.94
N GLU A 144 12.62 8.58 10.90
CA GLU A 144 12.30 8.15 12.28
C GLU A 144 11.89 9.33 13.17
N SER A 145 12.76 10.33 13.34
CA SER A 145 12.53 11.44 14.29
C SER A 145 11.47 12.45 13.79
N LYS A 146 11.44 12.75 12.48
CA LYS A 146 10.51 13.72 11.86
C LYS A 146 9.44 13.08 11.00
N ARG A 147 9.06 11.83 11.32
CA ARG A 147 8.13 11.01 10.54
C ARG A 147 6.80 11.71 10.25
N SER A 148 6.16 12.22 11.28
CA SER A 148 4.84 12.86 11.17
C SER A 148 4.87 14.12 10.32
N PHE A 149 5.98 14.88 10.35
CA PHE A 149 6.16 16.07 9.53
C PHE A 149 6.32 15.70 8.05
N ALA A 150 7.17 14.72 7.75
CA ALA A 150 7.39 14.25 6.38
C ALA A 150 6.12 13.61 5.77
N MET A 151 5.39 12.80 6.55
CA MET A 151 4.10 12.24 6.14
C MET A 151 3.05 13.34 5.95
N GLY A 152 3.06 14.37 6.82
CA GLY A 152 2.19 15.54 6.67
C GLY A 152 2.43 16.27 5.35
N ILE A 153 3.69 16.52 4.99
CA ILE A 153 4.05 17.10 3.69
C ILE A 153 3.54 16.20 2.56
N ALA A 154 3.83 14.90 2.59
CA ALA A 154 3.39 13.97 1.55
C ALA A 154 1.86 13.98 1.36
N VAL A 155 1.08 13.94 2.44
CA VAL A 155 -0.39 13.91 2.39
C VAL A 155 -0.97 15.27 2.00
N TRP A 156 -0.30 16.39 2.28
CA TRP A 156 -0.74 17.73 1.88
C TRP A 156 -0.92 17.88 0.36
N GLY A 157 -0.21 17.05 -0.42
CA GLY A 157 -0.41 16.94 -1.87
C GLY A 157 -1.85 16.66 -2.27
N SER A 158 -2.61 15.92 -1.46
CA SER A 158 -4.02 15.65 -1.71
C SER A 158 -4.90 16.91 -1.72
N GLY A 159 -4.58 17.91 -0.87
CA GLY A 159 -5.28 19.18 -0.80
C GLY A 159 -5.05 20.01 -2.06
N TRP A 160 -3.78 20.23 -2.40
CA TRP A 160 -3.40 20.93 -3.63
C TRP A 160 -3.90 20.23 -4.89
N GLY A 161 -3.81 18.90 -4.94
CA GLY A 161 -4.31 18.09 -6.05
C GLY A 161 -5.79 18.33 -6.30
N THR A 162 -6.59 18.32 -5.24
CA THR A 162 -8.03 18.55 -5.36
C THR A 162 -8.36 19.96 -5.88
N LEU A 163 -7.63 20.99 -5.45
CA LEU A 163 -7.84 22.37 -5.90
C LEU A 163 -7.42 22.56 -7.38
N VAL A 164 -6.22 22.08 -7.73
CA VAL A 164 -5.67 22.22 -9.09
C VAL A 164 -6.46 21.39 -10.09
N PHE A 165 -6.76 20.11 -9.79
CA PHE A 165 -7.59 19.30 -10.68
C PHE A 165 -8.99 19.88 -10.84
N ARG A 166 -9.64 20.35 -9.76
CA ARG A 166 -10.98 20.93 -9.87
C ARG A 166 -10.99 22.16 -10.79
N THR A 167 -10.04 23.08 -10.61
CA THR A 167 -9.96 24.29 -11.44
C THR A 167 -9.63 23.92 -12.89
N THR A 168 -8.61 23.10 -13.10
CA THR A 168 -8.16 22.65 -14.43
C THR A 168 -9.29 21.94 -15.18
N MET A 169 -9.98 21.00 -14.52
CA MET A 169 -11.10 20.27 -15.12
C MET A 169 -12.30 21.16 -15.39
N SER A 170 -12.57 22.17 -14.56
CA SER A 170 -13.60 23.15 -14.85
C SER A 170 -13.26 23.98 -16.09
N TYR A 171 -11.99 24.35 -16.31
CA TYR A 171 -11.58 25.03 -17.55
C TYR A 171 -11.69 24.11 -18.77
N ILE A 172 -11.29 22.85 -18.64
CA ILE A 172 -11.36 21.85 -19.72
C ILE A 172 -12.82 21.59 -20.13
N ILE A 173 -13.74 21.40 -19.18
CA ILE A 173 -15.15 21.13 -19.46
C ILE A 173 -15.84 22.32 -20.14
N ASN A 174 -15.45 23.55 -19.83
CA ASN A 174 -16.00 24.76 -20.44
C ASN A 174 -15.34 25.11 -21.79
N ALA A 175 -14.26 24.44 -22.17
CA ALA A 175 -13.56 24.72 -23.42
C ALA A 175 -14.29 24.04 -24.60
N PRO A 176 -14.59 24.79 -25.69
CA PRO A 176 -15.36 24.27 -26.84
C PRO A 176 -14.63 23.19 -27.66
N LEU A 177 -13.36 22.89 -27.39
CA LEU A 177 -12.63 21.77 -28.03
C LEU A 177 -12.77 20.42 -27.29
N TRP A 178 -13.25 20.42 -26.04
CA TRP A 178 -13.28 19.22 -25.18
C TRP A 178 -14.70 18.72 -24.92
N PHE A 179 -15.54 18.70 -25.96
CA PHE A 179 -16.86 18.07 -25.89
C PHE A 179 -16.71 16.55 -25.73
N GLY A 180 -16.84 16.07 -24.48
CA GLY A 180 -16.97 14.64 -24.16
C GLY A 180 -16.26 14.24 -22.87
N TYR A 181 -16.98 13.66 -21.91
CA TYR A 181 -16.42 13.16 -20.65
C TYR A 181 -15.38 12.04 -20.88
N GLU A 182 -15.49 11.31 -21.99
CA GLU A 182 -14.55 10.25 -22.40
C GLU A 182 -13.13 10.76 -22.66
N ARG A 183 -12.98 11.95 -23.28
CA ARG A 183 -11.66 12.55 -23.51
C ARG A 183 -10.99 12.97 -22.20
N VAL A 184 -11.78 13.40 -21.23
CA VAL A 184 -11.30 13.75 -19.90
C VAL A 184 -10.88 12.49 -19.13
N LEU A 185 -11.64 11.38 -19.25
CA LEU A 185 -11.23 10.07 -18.71
C LEU A 185 -9.91 9.58 -19.32
N LEU A 186 -9.71 9.79 -20.64
CA LEU A 186 -8.45 9.46 -21.30
C LEU A 186 -7.29 10.31 -20.77
N LEU A 187 -7.51 11.61 -20.60
CA LEU A 187 -6.50 12.51 -20.01
C LEU A 187 -6.14 12.05 -18.59
N GLU A 188 -7.14 11.70 -17.77
CA GLU A 188 -6.91 11.15 -16.44
C GLU A 188 -6.12 9.84 -16.49
N ALA A 189 -6.42 8.92 -17.43
CA ALA A 189 -5.65 7.69 -17.61
C ALA A 189 -4.16 7.97 -17.90
N VAL A 190 -3.87 8.97 -18.75
CA VAL A 190 -2.50 9.40 -19.05
C VAL A 190 -1.82 9.99 -17.83
N VAL A 191 -2.52 10.85 -17.08
CA VAL A 191 -1.97 11.46 -15.86
C VAL A 191 -1.71 10.42 -14.78
N ILE A 192 -2.58 9.40 -14.64
CA ILE A 192 -2.34 8.26 -13.76
C ILE A 192 -1.10 7.50 -14.23
N PHE A 193 -0.94 7.27 -15.54
CA PHE A 193 0.24 6.55 -16.06
C PHE A 193 1.56 7.28 -15.77
N ILE A 194 1.56 8.62 -15.71
CA ILE A 194 2.72 9.42 -15.28
C ILE A 194 3.16 9.06 -13.84
N CYS A 195 2.25 8.57 -12.99
CA CYS A 195 2.61 8.07 -11.65
C CYS A 195 3.64 6.93 -11.67
N VAL A 196 3.81 6.21 -12.79
CA VAL A 196 4.87 5.21 -12.94
C VAL A 196 6.26 5.84 -12.78
N LEU A 197 6.47 7.09 -13.23
CA LEU A 197 7.73 7.79 -13.06
C LEU A 197 8.01 8.08 -11.58
N PHE A 198 6.99 8.51 -10.84
CA PHE A 198 7.11 8.75 -9.40
C PHE A 198 7.25 7.43 -8.60
N ALA A 199 6.62 6.35 -9.09
CA ALA A 199 6.82 5.01 -8.54
C ALA A 199 8.27 4.54 -8.75
N ALA A 200 8.87 4.81 -9.91
CA ALA A 200 10.26 4.46 -10.21
C ALA A 200 11.27 5.20 -9.31
N LEU A 201 10.93 6.43 -8.88
CA LEU A 201 11.72 7.21 -7.91
C LEU A 201 11.68 6.62 -6.50
N MET A 202 10.70 5.78 -6.17
CA MET A 202 10.71 5.04 -4.92
C MET A 202 11.79 3.96 -4.99
N ILE A 203 12.92 4.20 -4.31
CA ILE A 203 13.99 3.22 -4.17
C ILE A 203 13.41 1.93 -3.60
N PRO A 204 13.78 0.75 -4.16
CA PRO A 204 13.43 -0.52 -3.54
C PRO A 204 14.08 -0.56 -2.15
N LEU A 205 13.28 -0.36 -1.10
CA LEU A 205 13.72 -0.78 0.23
C LEU A 205 13.89 -2.30 0.13
N SER A 206 15.13 -2.75 0.00
CA SER A 206 15.47 -4.15 0.19
C SER A 206 14.94 -4.52 1.57
N GLN A 207 13.85 -5.28 1.59
CA GLN A 207 13.28 -5.79 2.82
C GLN A 207 14.17 -6.93 3.29
N GLU A 208 15.34 -6.60 3.82
CA GLU A 208 15.95 -7.46 4.83
C GLU A 208 14.90 -7.60 5.95
N PRO A 209 14.47 -8.83 6.29
CA PRO A 209 13.38 -9.07 7.21
C PRO A 209 13.62 -8.29 8.50
N SER A 210 12.62 -7.50 8.92
CA SER A 210 12.73 -6.59 10.07
C SER A 210 13.44 -7.28 11.23
N GLU A 211 14.37 -6.61 11.92
CA GLU A 211 15.05 -7.21 13.08
C GLU A 211 14.04 -7.70 14.12
N ARG A 212 12.85 -7.10 14.16
CA ARG A 212 11.70 -7.54 14.94
C ARG A 212 11.21 -8.94 14.54
N SER A 213 11.00 -9.19 13.25
CA SER A 213 10.66 -10.53 12.73
C SER A 213 11.80 -11.54 12.91
N ARG A 214 13.07 -11.11 12.81
CA ARG A 214 14.24 -11.97 13.03
C ARG A 214 14.42 -12.28 14.52
N THR A 215 14.11 -11.34 15.41
CA THR A 215 14.14 -11.51 16.86
C THR A 215 12.98 -12.35 17.34
N GLU A 216 11.77 -12.14 16.81
CA GLU A 216 10.60 -12.98 17.08
C GLU A 216 10.82 -14.40 16.55
N ARG A 217 11.37 -14.57 15.34
CA ARG A 217 11.74 -15.88 14.79
C ARG A 217 12.84 -16.55 15.60
N LYS A 218 13.91 -15.84 15.97
CA LYS A 218 14.96 -16.36 16.86
C LYS A 218 14.42 -16.72 18.25
N THR A 219 13.49 -15.94 18.80
CA THR A 219 12.87 -16.19 20.10
C THR A 219 11.93 -17.40 20.02
N ARG A 220 11.17 -17.52 18.93
CA ARG A 220 10.27 -18.66 18.66
C ARG A 220 11.04 -19.94 18.37
N GLU A 221 12.16 -19.86 17.65
CA GLU A 221 13.10 -20.98 17.42
C GLU A 221 13.80 -21.41 18.72
N LYS A 222 14.28 -20.45 19.54
CA LYS A 222 14.83 -20.73 20.88
C LYS A 222 13.78 -21.36 21.82
N ALA A 223 12.53 -20.90 21.77
CA ALA A 223 11.43 -21.48 22.56
C ALA A 223 11.10 -22.91 22.10
N LYS A 224 11.11 -23.18 20.78
CA LYS A 224 10.90 -24.52 20.21
C LYS A 224 12.04 -25.48 20.59
N GLN A 225 13.30 -25.03 20.54
CA GLN A 225 14.46 -25.84 20.95
C GLN A 225 14.49 -26.12 22.45
N ARG A 226 14.05 -25.17 23.30
CA ARG A 226 13.91 -25.38 24.74
C ARG A 226 12.81 -26.40 25.04
N GLY A 227 11.65 -26.30 24.40
CA GLY A 227 10.56 -27.28 24.56
C GLY A 227 10.95 -28.69 24.11
N LEU A 228 11.75 -28.82 23.04
CA LEU A 228 12.22 -30.12 22.55
C LEU A 228 13.20 -30.78 23.53
N LYS A 229 14.14 -30.01 24.12
CA LYS A 229 15.08 -30.53 25.12
C LYS A 229 14.38 -30.98 26.41
N THR A 230 13.40 -30.23 26.90
CA THR A 230 12.63 -30.61 28.09
C THR A 230 11.82 -31.89 27.87
N GLY A 231 11.25 -32.08 26.68
CA GLY A 231 10.54 -33.32 26.32
C GLY A 231 11.46 -34.54 26.26
N THR A 232 12.69 -34.40 25.77
CA THR A 232 13.65 -35.52 25.70
C THR A 232 14.22 -35.88 27.09
N THR A 233 14.48 -34.91 27.96
CA THR A 233 14.99 -35.18 29.32
C THR A 233 13.93 -35.80 30.24
N THR A 234 12.66 -35.41 30.11
CA THR A 234 11.56 -36.05 30.88
C THR A 234 11.32 -37.49 30.44
N ASN A 235 11.46 -37.80 29.14
CA ASN A 235 11.27 -39.18 28.67
C ASN A 235 12.43 -40.10 29.10
N GLN A 236 13.68 -39.62 29.09
CA GLN A 236 14.83 -40.40 29.58
C GLN A 236 14.75 -40.68 31.08
N ASN A 237 14.29 -39.70 31.88
CA ASN A 237 14.12 -39.90 33.32
C ASN A 237 12.96 -40.87 33.63
N ASN A 238 11.88 -40.84 32.87
CA ASN A 238 10.76 -41.76 33.07
C ASN A 238 11.09 -43.20 32.62
N GLU A 239 11.85 -43.39 31.54
CA GLU A 239 12.33 -44.70 31.12
C GLU A 239 13.29 -45.31 32.16
N GLN A 240 14.28 -44.54 32.64
CA GLN A 240 15.20 -44.99 33.70
C GLN A 240 14.49 -45.27 35.03
N GLN A 241 13.44 -44.53 35.37
CA GLN A 241 12.69 -44.72 36.62
C GLN A 241 11.68 -45.88 36.54
N SER A 242 11.22 -46.24 35.33
CA SER A 242 10.40 -47.44 35.10
C SER A 242 11.20 -48.75 35.12
N GLU A 243 12.50 -48.70 34.82
CA GLU A 243 13.40 -49.86 34.85
C GLU A 243 13.94 -50.18 36.28
N LEU A 244 13.77 -49.25 37.23
CA LEU A 244 14.27 -49.35 38.61
C LEU A 244 13.22 -49.79 39.65
N LEU A 245 12.04 -50.28 39.25
CA LEU A 245 11.07 -50.88 40.18
C LEU A 245 11.36 -52.39 40.32
N PRO A 246 12.01 -52.86 41.41
CA PRO A 246 12.12 -54.29 41.68
C PRO A 246 10.73 -54.87 41.97
N THR A 247 10.28 -55.74 41.08
CA THR A 247 9.20 -56.69 41.36
C THR A 247 9.76 -57.72 42.34
N ASN A 248 9.52 -57.54 43.64
CA ASN A 248 9.70 -58.61 44.60
C ASN A 248 8.52 -58.64 45.57
N GLN A 249 7.51 -59.42 45.15
CA GLN A 249 6.71 -60.19 46.07
C GLN A 249 7.63 -61.15 46.86
N GLU A 250 7.20 -61.43 48.09
CA GLU A 250 7.44 -62.65 48.87
C GLU A 250 8.08 -62.46 50.27
N ARG A 251 7.25 -62.83 51.25
CA ARG A 251 7.57 -63.79 52.31
C ARG A 251 8.19 -63.24 53.60
N PHE A 252 7.30 -62.77 54.48
CA PHE A 252 7.44 -63.03 55.91
C PHE A 252 6.55 -64.23 56.27
N GLU A 253 7.18 -65.40 56.39
CA GLU A 253 6.77 -66.41 57.36
C GLU A 253 7.34 -65.97 58.72
N ILE A 254 6.47 -65.78 59.71
CA ILE A 254 6.31 -66.55 60.97
C ILE A 254 5.21 -65.84 61.77
#